data_AF-A0A4V0I663-F1
#
_entry.id   AF-A0A4V0I663-F1
#
_cell.length_a   1.000
_cell.length_b   1.000
_cell.length_c   1.000
_cell.angle_alpha   90.00
_cell.angle_beta   90.00
_cell.angle_gamma   90.00
#
_symmetry.space_group_name_H-M   'P 1'
#
loop_
_entity.id
_entity.type
_entity.pdbx_description
1 polymer ?
#
loop_
_entity_poly.entity_id
_entity_poly.type
_entity_poly.pdbx_seq_one_letter_code
_entity_poly.pdbx_strand_id
1 'polypeptide(L)'
;MSTTIRSLFAVALLAAPAAARAADPLPRFTEEREAAALLFVRKHCPEVMPLLDELKKANRAAYESQVRETFQVSELLADLQDDPKRYDLELRVWKAENRALVLVAKLATPKDEDRKAIEDQLQALARELVELEAQSLEHRVALLQGELALAKDELNKVRDNLDRTVKDRYDALVERARKKKQ
;
A
#
# COMPACT_ATOMS: atom_id res chain seq x y z
N MET A 1 3.90 -11.53 2.98
CA MET A 1 2.85 -11.16 2.00
C MET A 1 2.98 -9.66 1.75
N SER A 2 3.03 -9.24 0.48
CA SER A 2 3.34 -7.87 0.08
C SER A 2 2.05 -7.15 -0.29
N THR A 3 1.56 -6.28 0.60
CA THR A 3 0.44 -5.38 0.31
C THR A 3 1.06 -4.07 -0.18
N THR A 4 1.25 -3.94 -1.49
CA THR A 4 1.44 -2.64 -2.12
C THR A 4 0.08 -1.94 -2.12
N ILE A 5 0.04 -0.71 -1.62
CA ILE A 5 -1.18 0.10 -1.53
C ILE A 5 -1.45 0.63 -2.94
N ARG A 6 -2.06 -0.19 -3.81
CA ARG A 6 -2.52 0.27 -5.12
C ARG A 6 -3.86 0.98 -4.94
N SER A 7 -3.91 2.27 -5.27
CA SER A 7 -5.15 3.04 -5.23
C SER A 7 -6.02 2.61 -6.41
N LEU A 8 -7.08 1.83 -6.13
CA LEU A 8 -8.08 1.43 -7.13
C LEU A 8 -9.05 2.59 -7.40
N PHE A 9 -8.59 3.71 -7.93
CA PHE A 9 -9.53 4.63 -8.57
C PHE A 9 -9.99 3.98 -9.88
N ALA A 10 -11.05 3.17 -9.78
CA ALA A 10 -11.71 2.59 -10.92
C ALA A 10 -12.48 3.71 -11.64
N VAL A 11 -11.85 4.35 -12.62
CA VAL A 11 -12.58 5.08 -13.65
C VAL A 11 -13.49 4.06 -14.34
N ALA A 12 -14.76 4.09 -13.97
CA ALA A 12 -15.81 3.23 -14.48
C ALA A 12 -16.18 3.59 -15.94
N LEU A 13 -15.21 3.53 -16.87
CA LEU A 13 -15.49 3.67 -18.30
C LEU A 13 -15.02 2.54 -19.20
N LEU A 14 -14.24 1.56 -18.72
CA LEU A 14 -13.93 0.36 -19.49
C LEU A 14 -13.97 -0.88 -18.60
N ALA A 15 -15.11 -1.58 -18.64
CA ALA A 15 -15.27 -2.87 -18.00
C ALA A 15 -14.39 -3.93 -18.68
N ALA A 16 -13.33 -4.37 -18.01
CA ALA A 16 -12.69 -5.66 -18.24
C ALA A 16 -12.33 -6.26 -16.88
N PRO A 17 -12.74 -7.51 -16.57
CA PRO A 17 -12.52 -8.10 -15.26
C PRO A 17 -11.11 -8.69 -15.19
N ALA A 18 -10.15 -7.92 -14.70
CA ALA A 18 -8.85 -8.47 -14.31
C ALA A 18 -9.00 -9.12 -12.93
N ALA A 19 -8.82 -10.44 -12.89
CA ALA A 19 -8.96 -11.31 -11.72
C ALA A 19 -8.38 -10.70 -10.43
N ALA A 20 -9.26 -10.26 -9.53
CA ALA A 20 -8.90 -9.80 -8.21
C ALA A 20 -8.58 -11.02 -7.32
N ARG A 21 -7.30 -11.19 -6.97
CA ARG A 21 -6.90 -11.89 -5.73
C ARG A 21 -7.77 -11.33 -4.60
N ALA A 22 -8.40 -12.19 -3.80
CA ALA A 22 -9.31 -11.80 -2.73
C ALA A 22 -8.63 -10.78 -1.79
N ALA A 23 -8.93 -9.50 -2.04
CA ALA A 23 -8.55 -8.40 -1.18
C ALA A 23 -9.37 -8.48 0.10
N ASP A 24 -8.81 -8.06 1.23
CA ASP A 24 -9.57 -7.93 2.46
C ASP A 24 -10.84 -7.11 2.20
N PRO A 25 -11.99 -7.53 2.75
CA PRO A 25 -13.25 -6.86 2.48
C PRO A 25 -13.15 -5.39 2.90
N LEU A 26 -13.56 -4.49 2.00
CA LEU A 26 -13.51 -3.05 2.25
C LEU A 26 -14.24 -2.69 3.56
N PRO A 27 -13.71 -1.74 4.34
CA PRO A 27 -14.34 -1.30 5.59
C PRO A 27 -15.77 -0.82 5.33
N ARG A 28 -16.72 -1.10 6.23
CA ARG A 28 -18.10 -0.62 6.12
C ARG A 28 -18.15 0.91 5.90
N PHE A 29 -19.06 1.37 5.05
CA PHE A 29 -19.33 2.80 4.87
C PHE A 29 -20.02 3.38 6.12
N THR A 30 -19.47 4.47 6.66
CA THR A 30 -20.05 5.28 7.75
C THR A 30 -19.75 6.75 7.50
N GLU A 31 -20.56 7.65 8.06
CA GLU A 31 -20.36 9.11 7.91
C GLU A 31 -18.99 9.56 8.46
N GLU A 32 -18.54 8.95 9.56
CA GLU A 32 -17.21 9.21 10.14
C GLU A 32 -16.08 8.84 9.17
N ARG A 33 -16.18 7.69 8.49
CA ARG A 33 -15.20 7.24 7.50
C ARG A 33 -15.25 8.05 6.22
N GLU A 34 -16.44 8.48 5.80
CA GLU A 34 -16.61 9.44 4.70
C GLU A 34 -15.90 10.75 5.03
N ALA A 35 -16.13 11.32 6.22
CA ALA A 35 -15.46 12.54 6.63
C ALA A 35 -13.93 12.39 6.68
N ALA A 36 -13.42 11.30 7.23
CA ALA A 36 -11.98 11.01 7.31
C ALA A 36 -11.35 10.86 5.91
N ALA A 37 -11.98 10.08 5.02
CA ALA A 37 -11.51 9.90 3.64
C ALA A 37 -11.51 11.22 2.87
N LEU A 38 -12.58 12.01 2.98
CA LEU A 38 -12.66 13.31 2.29
C LEU A 38 -11.63 14.30 2.84
N LEU A 39 -11.37 14.30 4.15
CA LEU A 39 -10.30 15.12 4.74
C LEU A 39 -8.92 14.71 4.22
N PHE A 40 -8.68 13.41 4.10
CA PHE A 40 -7.45 12.86 3.53
C PHE A 40 -7.25 13.32 2.08
N VAL A 41 -8.29 13.21 1.24
CA VAL A 41 -8.24 13.69 -0.15
C VAL A 41 -7.99 15.19 -0.21
N ARG A 42 -8.72 16.01 0.56
CA ARG A 42 -8.52 17.47 0.59
C ARG A 42 -7.10 17.86 0.95
N LYS A 43 -6.46 17.12 1.86
CA LYS A 43 -5.11 17.38 2.31
C LYS A 43 -4.06 16.99 1.27
N HIS A 44 -4.27 15.90 0.54
CA HIS A 44 -3.20 15.30 -0.27
C HIS A 44 -3.40 15.40 -1.79
N CYS A 45 -4.66 15.37 -2.27
CA CYS A 45 -5.05 15.47 -3.68
C CYS A 45 -6.37 16.26 -3.82
N PRO A 46 -6.40 17.56 -3.49
CA PRO A 46 -7.61 18.39 -3.60
C PRO A 46 -8.21 18.41 -5.01
N GLU A 47 -7.39 18.21 -6.04
CA GLU A 47 -7.79 18.11 -7.46
C GLU A 47 -8.80 17.00 -7.75
N VAL A 48 -8.92 15.99 -6.88
CA VAL A 48 -9.85 14.85 -7.02
C VAL A 48 -11.24 15.18 -6.46
N MET A 49 -11.37 16.20 -5.61
CA MET A 49 -12.63 16.56 -4.95
C MET A 49 -13.80 16.80 -5.93
N PRO A 50 -13.63 17.55 -7.04
CA PRO A 50 -14.71 17.75 -8.00
C PRO A 50 -15.20 16.44 -8.62
N LEU A 51 -14.30 15.50 -8.90
CA LEU A 51 -14.64 14.19 -9.46
C LEU A 51 -15.45 13.35 -8.45
N LEU A 52 -15.12 13.41 -7.16
CA LEU A 52 -15.88 12.75 -6.12
C LEU A 52 -17.29 13.34 -5.97
N ASP A 53 -17.44 14.67 -6.09
CA ASP A 53 -18.73 15.33 -6.03
C ASP A 53 -19.62 14.97 -7.23
N GLU A 54 -19.03 14.86 -8.43
CA GLU A 54 -19.71 14.36 -9.63
C GLU A 54 -20.11 12.90 -9.47
N LEU A 55 -19.19 12.06 -8.99
CA LEU A 55 -19.45 10.64 -8.75
C LEU A 55 -20.58 10.43 -7.73
N LYS A 56 -20.64 11.24 -6.66
CA LYS A 56 -21.71 11.20 -5.65
C LYS A 56 -23.09 11.45 -6.26
N LYS A 57 -23.17 12.35 -7.25
CA LYS A 57 -24.42 12.70 -7.95
C LYS A 57 -24.80 11.65 -9.00
N ALA A 58 -23.83 11.17 -9.77
CA ALA A 58 -24.06 10.28 -10.90
C ALA A 58 -24.22 8.81 -10.48
N ASN A 59 -23.43 8.35 -9.51
CA ASN A 59 -23.42 6.97 -9.06
C ASN A 59 -23.02 6.86 -7.58
N ARG A 60 -24.04 6.85 -6.72
CA ARG A 60 -23.85 6.76 -5.26
C ARG A 60 -23.09 5.51 -4.82
N ALA A 61 -23.33 4.35 -5.45
CA ALA A 61 -22.66 3.11 -5.07
C ALA A 61 -21.15 3.16 -5.38
N ALA A 62 -20.78 3.70 -6.55
CA ALA A 62 -19.38 3.89 -6.91
C ALA A 62 -18.69 4.91 -5.99
N TYR A 63 -19.38 5.99 -5.63
CA TYR A 63 -18.89 6.95 -4.65
C TYR A 63 -18.60 6.31 -3.29
N GLU A 64 -19.54 5.52 -2.76
CA GLU A 64 -19.33 4.84 -1.47
C GLU A 64 -18.17 3.84 -1.53
N SER A 65 -17.98 3.13 -2.65
CA SER A 65 -16.79 2.28 -2.85
C SER A 65 -15.51 3.10 -2.78
N GLN A 66 -15.44 4.19 -3.54
CA GLN A 66 -14.25 5.05 -3.60
C GLN A 66 -13.88 5.63 -2.24
N VAL A 67 -14.89 6.04 -1.46
CA VAL A 67 -14.71 6.53 -0.09
C VAL A 67 -14.13 5.43 0.82
N ARG A 68 -14.67 4.21 0.76
CA ARG A 68 -14.20 3.09 1.58
C ARG A 68 -12.76 2.70 1.24
N GLU A 69 -12.42 2.70 -0.04
CA GLU A 69 -11.06 2.44 -0.51
C GLU A 69 -10.09 3.52 -0.05
N THR A 70 -10.47 4.79 -0.21
CA THR A 70 -9.65 5.91 0.26
C THR A 70 -9.43 5.86 1.76
N PHE A 71 -10.47 5.53 2.52
CA PHE A 71 -10.36 5.32 3.96
C PHE A 71 -9.38 4.18 4.29
N GLN A 72 -9.53 3.02 3.62
CA GLN A 72 -8.62 1.89 3.80
C GLN A 72 -7.17 2.27 3.51
N VAL A 73 -6.91 2.99 2.42
CA VAL A 73 -5.56 3.49 2.11
C VAL A 73 -5.03 4.41 3.19
N SER A 74 -5.86 5.32 3.73
CA SER A 74 -5.43 6.22 4.80
C SER A 74 -5.04 5.47 6.08
N GLU A 75 -5.74 4.40 6.42
CA GLU A 75 -5.41 3.53 7.56
C GLU A 75 -4.14 2.72 7.29
N LEU A 76 -4.00 2.14 6.10
CA LEU A 76 -2.80 1.41 5.70
C LEU A 76 -1.56 2.30 5.73
N LEU A 77 -1.68 3.58 5.35
CA LEU A 77 -0.61 4.56 5.49
C LEU A 77 -0.36 4.89 6.97
N ALA A 78 -1.39 5.01 7.80
CA ALA A 78 -1.21 5.25 9.24
C ALA A 78 -0.46 4.10 9.94
N ASP A 79 -0.59 2.86 9.46
CA ASP A 79 0.13 1.68 9.97
C ASP A 79 1.63 1.70 9.63
N LEU A 80 2.08 2.56 8.71
CA LEU A 80 3.49 2.69 8.31
C LEU A 80 4.29 3.67 9.18
N GLN A 81 3.79 4.05 10.36
CA GLN A 81 4.47 4.98 11.27
C GLN A 81 5.89 4.55 11.65
N ASP A 82 6.13 3.23 11.78
CA ASP A 82 7.44 2.68 12.13
C ASP A 82 8.42 2.63 10.95
N ASP A 83 7.95 2.91 9.73
CA ASP A 83 8.77 3.03 8.52
C ASP A 83 8.47 4.34 7.77
N PRO A 84 9.01 5.48 8.24
CA PRO A 84 8.73 6.79 7.67
C PRO A 84 9.09 6.92 6.19
N LYS A 85 10.12 6.18 5.74
CA LYS A 85 10.54 6.21 4.34
C LYS A 85 9.53 5.48 3.46
N ARG A 86 9.03 4.33 3.90
CA ARG A 86 7.95 3.64 3.19
C ARG A 86 6.66 4.44 3.20
N TYR A 87 6.31 5.08 4.31
CA TYR A 87 5.17 5.99 4.38
C TYR A 87 5.22 7.08 3.29
N ASP A 88 6.35 7.79 3.18
CA ASP A 88 6.52 8.86 2.19
C ASP A 88 6.38 8.34 0.75
N LEU A 89 7.03 7.20 0.46
CA LEU A 89 6.98 6.59 -0.88
C LEU A 89 5.55 6.18 -1.26
N GLU A 90 4.83 5.47 -0.38
CA GLU A 90 3.46 5.03 -0.63
C GLU A 90 2.49 6.22 -0.78
N LEU A 91 2.68 7.28 0.03
CA LEU A 91 1.89 8.51 -0.11
C LEU A 91 2.16 9.22 -1.45
N ARG A 92 3.41 9.23 -1.91
CA ARG A 92 3.77 9.82 -3.22
C ARG A 92 3.19 9.02 -4.38
N VAL A 93 3.24 7.68 -4.31
CA VAL A 93 2.59 6.79 -5.28
C VAL A 93 1.09 7.10 -5.33
N TRP A 94 0.43 7.10 -4.18
CA TRP A 94 -1.00 7.38 -4.11
C TRP A 94 -1.37 8.73 -4.74
N LYS A 95 -0.59 9.79 -4.46
CA LYS A 95 -0.81 11.12 -5.07
C LYS A 95 -0.62 11.12 -6.58
N ALA A 96 0.44 10.50 -7.07
CA ALA A 96 0.75 10.43 -8.49
C ALA A 96 -0.32 9.64 -9.27
N GLU A 97 -0.79 8.51 -8.73
CA GLU A 97 -1.90 7.74 -9.29
C GLU A 97 -3.17 8.60 -9.39
N ASN A 98 -3.56 9.26 -8.28
CA ASN A 98 -4.75 10.11 -8.23
C ASN A 98 -4.69 11.26 -9.25
N ARG A 99 -3.54 11.91 -9.39
CA ARG A 99 -3.33 12.94 -10.42
C ARG A 99 -3.45 12.39 -11.83
N ALA A 100 -2.88 11.21 -12.09
CA ALA A 100 -2.98 10.57 -13.40
C ALA A 100 -4.44 10.29 -13.76
N LEU A 101 -5.25 9.88 -12.79
CA LEU A 101 -6.68 9.61 -12.98
C LEU A 101 -7.49 10.87 -13.26
N VAL A 102 -7.14 12.00 -12.62
CA VAL A 102 -7.70 13.30 -12.98
C VAL A 102 -7.40 13.64 -14.45
N LEU A 103 -6.17 13.40 -14.92
CA LEU A 103 -5.81 13.62 -16.33
C LEU A 103 -6.54 12.67 -17.28
N VAL A 104 -6.70 11.40 -16.91
CA VAL A 104 -7.49 10.43 -17.70
C VAL A 104 -8.95 10.87 -17.79
N ALA A 105 -9.55 11.35 -16.69
CA ALA A 105 -10.91 11.88 -16.71
C ALA A 105 -11.06 13.08 -17.66
N LYS A 106 -10.07 13.97 -17.71
CA LYS A 106 -10.04 15.08 -18.67
C LYS A 106 -9.96 14.60 -20.13
N LEU A 107 -9.09 13.63 -20.42
CA LEU A 107 -8.96 13.03 -21.76
C LEU A 107 -10.23 12.34 -22.27
N ALA A 108 -11.11 11.89 -21.36
CA ALA A 108 -12.40 11.32 -21.74
C ALA A 108 -13.37 12.37 -22.32
N THR A 109 -13.08 13.67 -22.19
CA THR A 109 -13.92 14.73 -22.72
C THR A 109 -13.63 15.01 -24.22
N PRO A 110 -14.65 15.12 -25.10
CA PRO A 110 -14.45 15.07 -26.56
C PRO A 110 -13.76 16.27 -27.24
N LYS A 111 -13.44 17.36 -26.53
CA LYS A 111 -13.08 18.66 -27.14
C LYS A 111 -11.86 19.34 -26.50
N ASP A 112 -10.87 18.56 -26.07
CA ASP A 112 -9.70 19.16 -25.42
C ASP A 112 -8.65 19.61 -26.45
N GLU A 113 -8.58 20.91 -26.71
CA GLU A 113 -7.47 21.55 -27.45
C GLU A 113 -6.13 21.32 -26.71
N ASP A 114 -6.19 21.00 -25.42
CA ASP A 114 -5.05 20.68 -24.55
C ASP A 114 -4.69 19.18 -24.53
N ARG A 115 -5.32 18.33 -25.36
CA ARG A 115 -5.13 16.87 -25.34
C ARG A 115 -3.66 16.45 -25.31
N LYS A 116 -2.84 17.03 -26.18
CA LYS A 116 -1.40 16.73 -26.25
C LYS A 116 -0.68 17.10 -24.95
N ALA A 117 -0.99 18.25 -24.38
CA ALA A 117 -0.40 18.68 -23.11
C ALA A 117 -0.80 17.75 -21.95
N ILE A 118 -2.05 17.25 -21.95
CA ILE A 118 -2.53 16.28 -20.97
C ILE A 118 -1.83 14.92 -21.16
N GLU A 119 -1.65 14.47 -22.39
CA GLU A 119 -0.89 13.24 -22.71
C GLU A 119 0.58 13.35 -22.26
N ASP A 120 1.23 14.49 -22.48
CA ASP A 120 2.60 14.76 -22.03
C ASP A 120 2.70 14.74 -20.48
N GLN A 121 1.74 15.35 -19.79
CA GLN A 121 1.66 15.29 -18.31
C GLN A 121 1.42 13.87 -17.80
N LEU A 122 0.56 13.10 -18.47
CA LEU A 122 0.30 11.71 -18.11
C LEU A 122 1.55 10.84 -18.32
N GLN A 123 2.31 11.07 -19.39
CA GLN A 123 3.59 10.40 -19.61
C GLN A 123 4.61 10.74 -18.51
N ALA A 124 4.66 12.00 -18.07
CA ALA A 124 5.53 12.41 -16.96
C ALA A 124 5.14 11.70 -15.65
N LEU A 125 3.85 11.64 -15.32
CA LEU A 125 3.36 10.89 -14.14
C LEU A 125 3.63 9.39 -14.25
N ALA A 126 3.50 8.80 -15.43
CA ALA A 126 3.82 7.39 -15.64
C ALA A 126 5.31 7.11 -15.37
N ARG A 127 6.21 8.02 -15.77
CA ARG A 127 7.65 7.92 -15.43
C ARG A 127 7.87 8.06 -13.93
N GLU A 128 7.21 9.03 -13.29
CA GLU A 128 7.30 9.21 -11.83
C GLU A 128 6.84 7.96 -11.07
N LEU A 129 5.74 7.33 -11.48
CA LEU A 129 5.23 6.11 -10.85
C LEU A 129 6.22 4.95 -10.93
N VAL A 130 6.86 4.76 -12.09
CA VAL A 130 7.90 3.72 -12.26
C VAL A 130 9.12 4.01 -11.38
N GLU A 131 9.54 5.27 -11.30
CA GLU A 131 10.63 5.69 -10.42
C GLU A 131 10.30 5.46 -8.93
N LEU A 132 9.08 5.79 -8.51
CA LEU A 132 8.62 5.53 -7.15
C LEU A 132 8.53 4.04 -6.83
N GLU A 133 8.13 3.21 -7.79
CA GLU A 133 8.15 1.75 -7.64
C GLU A 133 9.59 1.23 -7.46
N ALA A 134 10.54 1.74 -8.25
CA ALA A 134 11.96 1.42 -8.08
C ALA A 134 12.45 1.81 -6.68
N GLN A 135 12.16 3.03 -6.21
CA GLN A 135 12.54 3.51 -4.88
C GLN A 135 11.92 2.66 -3.74
N SER A 136 10.68 2.21 -3.90
CA SER A 136 10.01 1.30 -2.96
C SER A 136 10.69 -0.06 -2.90
N LEU A 137 11.04 -0.63 -4.05
CA LEU A 137 11.78 -1.88 -4.14
C LEU A 137 13.18 -1.77 -3.53
N GLU A 138 13.91 -0.69 -3.82
CA GLU A 138 15.23 -0.44 -3.24
C GLU A 138 15.18 -0.33 -1.72
N HIS A 139 14.20 0.40 -1.18
CA HIS A 139 14.00 0.50 0.26
C HIS A 139 13.74 -0.88 0.88
N ARG A 140 12.89 -1.69 0.25
CA ARG A 140 12.61 -3.04 0.71
C ARG A 140 13.84 -3.96 0.65
N VAL A 141 14.66 -3.84 -0.40
CA VAL A 141 15.92 -4.57 -0.50
C VAL A 141 16.83 -4.22 0.68
N ALA A 142 16.95 -2.94 1.04
CA ALA A 142 17.77 -2.51 2.16
C ALA A 142 17.29 -3.11 3.50
N LEU A 143 15.98 -3.12 3.76
CA LEU A 143 15.41 -3.72 4.97
C LEU A 143 15.70 -5.23 5.05
N LEU A 144 15.43 -5.95 3.96
CA LEU A 144 15.65 -7.40 3.89
C LEU A 144 17.14 -7.76 4.02
N GLN A 145 18.05 -6.92 3.53
CA GLN A 145 19.48 -7.11 3.74
C GLN A 145 19.88 -6.97 5.21
N GLY A 146 19.27 -6.03 5.94
CA GLY A 146 19.44 -5.89 7.39
C GLY A 146 18.93 -7.12 8.16
N GLU A 147 17.71 -7.58 7.86
CA GLU A 147 17.15 -8.80 8.44
C GLU A 147 18.02 -10.02 8.16
N LEU A 148 18.52 -10.15 6.93
CA LEU A 148 19.42 -11.23 6.55
C LEU A 148 20.73 -11.19 7.32
N ALA A 149 21.29 -10.00 7.59
CA ALA A 149 22.50 -9.86 8.39
C ALA A 149 22.27 -10.34 9.84
N LEU A 150 21.17 -9.91 10.47
CA LEU A 150 20.81 -10.35 11.82
C LEU A 150 20.61 -11.86 11.91
N ALA A 151 19.88 -12.45 10.96
CA ALA A 151 19.66 -13.89 10.92
C ALA A 151 20.97 -14.68 10.71
N LYS A 152 21.91 -14.14 9.92
CA LYS A 152 23.25 -14.73 9.76
C LYS A 152 24.06 -14.66 11.06
N ASP A 153 24.00 -13.54 11.77
CA ASP A 153 24.69 -13.39 13.05
C ASP A 153 24.13 -14.36 14.11
N GLU A 154 22.81 -14.52 14.17
CA GLU A 154 22.16 -15.51 15.04
C GLU A 154 22.58 -16.94 14.68
N LEU A 155 22.60 -17.27 13.38
CA LEU A 155 23.06 -18.57 12.90
C LEU A 155 24.51 -18.85 13.32
N ASN A 156 25.40 -17.86 13.17
CA ASN A 156 26.79 -18.00 13.56
C ASN A 156 26.94 -18.17 15.07
N LYS A 157 26.20 -17.41 15.89
CA LYS A 157 26.20 -17.58 17.37
C LYS A 157 25.81 -19.00 17.78
N VAL A 158 24.81 -19.59 17.13
CA VAL A 158 24.39 -20.97 17.40
C VAL A 158 25.45 -21.98 16.95
N ARG A 159 26.09 -21.75 15.80
CA ARG A 159 27.17 -22.61 15.28
C ARG A 159 28.42 -22.57 16.14
N ASP A 160 28.86 -21.39 16.54
CA ASP A 160 30.07 -21.21 17.34
C ASP A 160 29.93 -21.78 18.76
N ASN A 161 28.68 -21.85 19.25
CA ASN A 161 28.35 -22.44 20.56
C ASN A 161 27.66 -23.79 20.42
N LEU A 162 27.86 -24.53 19.33
CA LEU A 162 27.09 -25.74 19.02
C LEU A 162 27.17 -26.77 20.15
N ASP A 163 28.37 -27.17 20.56
CA ASP A 163 28.57 -28.21 21.58
C ASP A 163 27.92 -27.84 22.92
N ARG A 164 28.08 -26.58 23.33
CA ARG A 164 27.44 -26.05 24.53
C ARG A 164 25.91 -26.07 24.39
N THR A 165 25.39 -25.60 23.27
CA THR A 165 23.95 -25.56 22.99
C THR A 165 23.36 -26.97 22.96
N VAL A 166 24.06 -27.95 22.39
CA VAL A 166 23.66 -29.36 22.37
C VAL A 166 23.60 -29.91 23.80
N LYS A 167 24.62 -29.65 24.63
CA LYS A 167 24.64 -30.08 26.02
C LYS A 167 23.49 -29.47 26.82
N ASP A 168 23.32 -28.15 26.76
CA ASP A 168 22.25 -27.43 27.47
C ASP A 168 20.86 -27.95 27.05
N ARG A 169 20.68 -28.23 25.75
CA ARG A 169 19.45 -28.83 25.21
C ARG A 169 19.22 -30.24 25.72
N TYR A 170 20.25 -31.08 25.76
CA TYR A 170 20.20 -32.45 26.27
C TYR A 170 19.79 -32.46 27.75
N ASP A 171 20.47 -31.68 28.58
CA ASP A 171 20.21 -31.62 30.02
C ASP A 171 18.77 -31.17 30.31
N ALA A 172 18.26 -30.16 29.59
CA ALA A 172 16.88 -29.70 29.71
C ALA A 172 15.83 -30.78 29.34
N LEU A 173 16.10 -31.59 28.31
CA LEU A 173 15.22 -32.68 27.91
C LEU A 173 15.20 -33.81 28.95
N VAL A 174 16.36 -34.17 29.50
CA VAL A 174 16.48 -35.17 30.57
C VAL A 174 15.73 -34.74 31.82
N GLU A 175 15.89 -33.49 32.26
CA GLU A 175 15.19 -32.96 33.43
C GLU A 175 13.67 -32.96 33.25
N ARG A 176 13.18 -32.64 32.04
CA ARG A 176 11.74 -32.70 31.75
C ARG A 176 11.20 -34.13 31.80
N ALA A 177 11.98 -35.12 31.36
CA ALA A 177 11.59 -36.53 31.44
C ALA A 177 11.53 -37.04 32.88
N ARG A 178 12.44 -36.57 33.75
CA ARG A 178 12.45 -36.91 35.19
C ARG A 178 11.24 -36.33 35.93
N LYS A 179 10.89 -35.06 35.67
CA LYS A 179 9.73 -34.39 36.29
C LYS A 179 8.37 -34.98 35.92
N LYS A 180 8.24 -35.68 34.78
CA LYS A 180 7.00 -36.37 34.38
C LYS A 180 6.79 -37.73 35.03
N LYS A 181 7.82 -38.29 35.67
CA LYS A 181 7.78 -39.60 36.34
C LYS A 181 7.51 -39.49 37.84
N GLN A 182 7.52 -38.27 38.39
CA GLN A 182 7.07 -37.93 39.74
C GLN A 182 5.63 -37.41 39.67
#